data_AF-A0A087SWX9-F1
#
_entry.id   AF-A0A087SWX9-F1
#
_cell.length_a   1.000
_cell.length_b   1.000
_cell.length_c   1.000
_cell.angle_alpha   90.00
_cell.angle_beta   90.00
_cell.angle_gamma   90.00
#
_symmetry.space_group_name_H-M   'P 1'
#
loop_
_entity.id
_entity.type
_entity.pdbx_description
1 polymer ?
#
loop_
_entity_poly.entity_id
_entity_poly.type
_entity_poly.pdbx_seq_one_letter_code
_entity_poly.pdbx_strand_id
1 'polypeptide(L)'
;MQSARPSVFTESNSKGVERVKKENYAFLMESTSIEYIVERECELTQIGGLLDNKGYGVATPSGSPYRTPLSSAILKLQESGTLHVLKERWWKQKLGGGKCSKDETNTAGSASALSLANVGGVFVVLGAGLITACFVAIIEFIWKSRKVDSEER
;
A
#
# COMPACT_ATOMS: atom_id res chain seq x y z
N MET A 1 -11.11 -26.66 2.38
CA MET A 1 -10.43 -25.88 3.44
C MET A 1 -10.18 -26.66 4.74
N GLN A 2 -10.93 -27.72 5.08
CA GLN A 2 -10.68 -28.52 6.29
C GLN A 2 -9.41 -29.41 6.25
N SER A 3 -8.82 -29.63 5.07
CA SER A 3 -7.67 -30.54 4.90
C SER A 3 -6.30 -29.89 5.04
N ALA A 4 -6.20 -28.57 5.24
CA ALA A 4 -4.93 -27.89 5.43
C ALA A 4 -4.41 -28.13 6.86
N ARG A 5 -3.18 -28.62 7.00
CA ARG A 5 -2.44 -28.74 8.26
C ARG A 5 -1.22 -27.81 8.19
N PRO A 6 -1.14 -26.74 9.01
CA PRO A 6 -2.07 -26.33 10.07
C PRO A 6 -3.37 -25.68 9.57
N SER A 7 -4.38 -25.56 10.44
CA SER A 7 -5.68 -24.93 10.13
C SER A 7 -5.50 -23.50 9.61
N VAL A 8 -6.26 -23.16 8.58
CA VAL A 8 -6.32 -21.80 8.02
C VAL A 8 -7.21 -20.87 8.86
N PHE A 9 -8.15 -21.43 9.63
CA PHE A 9 -9.06 -20.61 10.44
C PHE A 9 -8.34 -20.03 11.66
N THR A 10 -8.68 -18.79 11.99
CA THR A 10 -8.25 -18.11 13.22
C THR A 10 -9.42 -18.04 14.19
N GLU A 11 -9.12 -17.98 15.49
CA GLU A 11 -10.15 -17.89 16.54
C GLU A 11 -10.79 -16.50 16.60
N SER A 12 -10.06 -15.45 16.21
CA SER A 12 -10.51 -14.06 16.25
C SER A 12 -9.94 -13.24 15.09
N ASN A 13 -10.56 -12.10 14.83
CA ASN A 13 -10.07 -11.13 13.86
C ASN A 13 -8.67 -10.60 14.23
N SER A 14 -8.42 -10.34 15.51
CA SER A 14 -7.11 -9.86 15.98
C SER A 14 -5.99 -10.87 15.72
N LYS A 15 -6.20 -12.15 16.02
CA LYS A 15 -5.24 -13.22 15.71
C LYS A 15 -5.07 -13.40 14.19
N GLY A 16 -6.14 -13.23 13.42
CA GLY A 16 -6.09 -13.24 11.96
C GLY A 16 -5.16 -12.15 11.41
N VAL A 17 -5.33 -10.92 11.89
CA VAL A 17 -4.48 -9.78 11.52
C VAL A 17 -3.02 -10.03 11.89
N GLU A 18 -2.75 -10.49 13.11
CA GLU A 18 -1.38 -10.78 13.57
C GLU A 18 -0.71 -11.86 12.71
N ARG A 19 -1.48 -12.88 12.29
CA ARG A 19 -0.97 -13.93 11.41
C ARG A 19 -0.61 -13.40 10.02
N VAL A 20 -1.44 -12.52 9.44
CA VAL A 20 -1.14 -11.86 8.16
C VAL A 20 0.15 -11.05 8.23
N LYS A 21 0.44 -10.42 9.37
CA LYS A 21 1.68 -9.65 9.54
C LYS A 21 2.94 -10.52 9.63
N LYS A 22 2.82 -11.75 10.14
CA LYS A 22 3.96 -12.63 10.41
C LYS A 22 4.26 -13.63 9.30
N GLU A 23 3.24 -14.01 8.53
CA GLU A 23 3.30 -15.09 7.54
C GLU A 23 2.78 -14.60 6.18
N ASN A 24 3.12 -15.32 5.10
CA ASN A 24 2.50 -15.11 3.78
C ASN A 24 1.06 -15.65 3.77
N TYR A 25 0.16 -14.95 4.45
CA TYR A 25 -1.22 -15.35 4.67
C TYR A 25 -2.17 -14.21 4.30
N ALA A 26 -3.27 -14.55 3.62
CA ALA A 26 -4.36 -13.61 3.34
C ALA A 26 -5.54 -13.93 4.26
N PHE A 27 -6.10 -12.92 4.90
CA PHE A 27 -7.22 -13.08 5.82
C PHE A 27 -8.47 -12.38 5.30
N LEU A 28 -9.59 -13.09 5.32
CA LEU A 28 -10.89 -12.54 4.96
C LEU A 28 -11.61 -12.12 6.24
N MET A 29 -12.02 -10.85 6.27
CA MET A 29 -12.83 -10.28 7.33
C MET A 29 -13.75 -9.21 6.74
N GLU A 30 -14.64 -8.67 7.58
CA GLU A 30 -15.59 -7.66 7.16
C GLU A 30 -14.90 -6.36 6.73
N SER A 31 -15.42 -5.74 5.67
CA SER A 31 -14.85 -4.55 5.05
C SER A 31 -14.68 -3.37 6.01
N THR A 32 -15.65 -3.13 6.89
CA THR A 32 -15.59 -2.07 7.90
C THR A 32 -14.45 -2.28 8.89
N SER A 33 -14.17 -3.53 9.25
CA SER A 33 -13.06 -3.91 10.13
C SER A 33 -11.71 -3.76 9.41
N ILE A 34 -11.63 -4.15 8.13
CA ILE A 34 -10.42 -3.95 7.30
C ILE A 34 -10.10 -2.46 7.20
N GLU A 35 -11.08 -1.63 6.82
CA GLU A 35 -10.93 -0.18 6.70
C GLU A 35 -10.45 0.44 8.02
N TYR A 36 -10.95 -0.05 9.15
CA TYR A 36 -10.51 0.39 10.48
C TYR A 36 -9.04 0.06 10.77
N ILE A 37 -8.61 -1.15 10.42
CA ILE A 37 -7.27 -1.67 10.72
C ILE A 37 -6.23 -1.05 9.77
N VAL A 38 -6.52 -0.99 8.47
CA VAL A 38 -5.59 -0.43 7.45
C VAL A 38 -5.30 1.05 7.73
N GLU A 39 -6.27 1.79 8.26
CA GLU A 39 -6.08 3.19 8.65
C GLU A 39 -5.07 3.37 9.81
N ARG A 40 -4.81 2.29 10.57
CA ARG A 40 -3.94 2.26 11.77
C ARG A 40 -2.62 1.51 11.54
N GLU A 41 -2.66 0.49 10.70
CA GLU A 41 -1.57 -0.45 10.42
C GLU A 41 -1.18 -0.37 8.94
N CYS A 42 -0.14 0.40 8.65
CA CYS A 42 0.20 0.76 7.26
C CYS A 42 0.90 -0.37 6.48
N GLU A 43 1.28 -1.44 7.17
CA GLU A 43 1.84 -2.65 6.59
C GLU A 43 0.76 -3.54 5.95
N LEU A 44 -0.51 -3.26 6.24
CA LEU A 44 -1.65 -4.02 5.74
C LEU A 44 -2.34 -3.26 4.62
N THR A 45 -2.82 -4.00 3.62
CA THR A 45 -3.55 -3.44 2.50
C THR A 45 -4.72 -4.34 2.12
N GLN A 46 -5.81 -3.73 1.68
CA GLN A 46 -6.94 -4.47 1.11
C GLN A 46 -6.65 -4.77 -0.35
N ILE A 47 -6.71 -6.05 -0.71
CA ILE A 47 -6.58 -6.49 -2.10
C ILE A 47 -7.96 -6.86 -2.65
N GLY A 48 -8.31 -6.26 -3.78
CA GLY A 48 -9.57 -6.55 -4.48
C GLY A 48 -10.79 -5.84 -3.90
N GLY A 49 -11.96 -6.18 -4.47
CA GLY A 49 -13.25 -5.61 -4.10
C GLY A 49 -13.97 -6.37 -2.99
N LEU A 50 -15.19 -5.92 -2.70
CA LEU A 50 -16.10 -6.57 -1.77
C LEU A 50 -16.66 -7.86 -2.40
N LEU A 51 -16.66 -8.96 -1.65
CA LEU A 51 -17.28 -10.22 -2.09
C LEU A 51 -18.81 -10.18 -1.97
N ASP A 52 -19.30 -9.44 -0.98
CA ASP A 52 -20.71 -9.26 -0.68
C ASP A 52 -20.98 -7.84 -0.16
N ASN A 53 -22.26 -7.48 -0.15
CA ASN A 53 -22.72 -6.25 0.48
C ASN A 53 -23.66 -6.60 1.64
N LYS A 54 -23.15 -6.43 2.86
CA LYS A 54 -23.86 -6.69 4.11
C LYS A 54 -23.87 -5.42 4.96
N GLY A 55 -24.91 -5.28 5.79
CA GLY A 55 -25.07 -4.15 6.68
C GLY A 55 -25.37 -4.58 8.10
N TYR A 56 -24.95 -3.77 9.07
CA TYR A 56 -25.31 -3.94 10.47
C TYR A 56 -26.70 -3.37 10.75
N GLY A 57 -27.43 -4.03 11.65
CA GLY A 57 -28.73 -3.58 12.13
C GLY A 57 -28.87 -3.78 13.63
N VAL A 58 -29.74 -2.98 14.25
CA VAL A 58 -30.08 -3.14 15.66
C VAL A 58 -31.20 -4.16 15.79
N ALA A 59 -30.91 -5.29 16.43
CA ALA A 59 -31.89 -6.34 16.65
C ALA A 59 -32.79 -6.03 17.87
N THR A 60 -34.08 -6.31 17.73
CA THR A 60 -35.06 -6.24 18.83
C THR A 60 -35.84 -7.57 18.90
N PRO A 61 -36.35 -7.97 20.08
CA PRO A 61 -37.19 -9.15 20.18
C PRO A 61 -38.39 -9.08 19.23
N SER A 62 -38.85 -10.25 18.76
CA SER A 62 -40.04 -10.32 17.91
C SER A 62 -41.25 -9.70 18.62
N GLY A 63 -42.01 -8.86 17.91
CA GLY A 63 -43.15 -8.13 18.47
C GLY A 63 -42.80 -6.93 19.35
N SER A 64 -41.54 -6.52 19.44
CA SER A 64 -41.15 -5.35 20.24
C SER A 64 -41.80 -4.07 19.73
N PRO A 65 -42.42 -3.25 20.60
CA PRO A 65 -43.00 -1.97 20.21
C PRO A 65 -41.94 -0.95 19.78
N TYR A 66 -40.66 -1.20 20.10
CA TYR A 66 -39.55 -0.30 19.78
C TYR A 66 -38.99 -0.47 18.37
N ARG A 67 -39.38 -1.53 17.65
CA ARG A 67 -38.87 -1.80 16.30
C ARG A 67 -39.12 -0.62 15.36
N THR A 68 -40.38 -0.18 15.25
CA THR A 68 -40.79 0.92 14.37
C THR A 68 -40.13 2.26 14.73
N PRO A 69 -40.20 2.77 15.98
CA PRO A 69 -39.58 4.04 16.31
C PRO A 69 -38.05 4.00 16.16
N LEU A 70 -37.40 2.88 16.45
CA LEU A 70 -35.95 2.73 16.27
C LEU A 70 -35.56 2.76 14.79
N SER A 71 -36.27 2.03 13.93
CA SER A 71 -36.05 2.08 12.49
C SER A 71 -36.23 3.49 11.93
N SER A 72 -37.29 4.21 12.33
CA SER A 72 -37.51 5.59 11.89
C SER A 72 -36.42 6.55 12.39
N ALA A 73 -35.90 6.36 13.60
CA ALA A 73 -34.80 7.16 14.11
C ALA A 73 -33.50 6.92 13.34
N ILE A 74 -33.20 5.66 12.99
CA ILE A 74 -32.02 5.31 12.17
C ILE A 74 -32.13 5.95 10.78
N LEU A 75 -33.30 5.90 10.14
CA LEU A 75 -33.53 6.53 8.84
C LEU A 75 -33.29 8.05 8.91
N LYS A 76 -33.80 8.73 9.95
CA LYS A 76 -33.53 10.16 10.17
C LYS A 76 -32.04 10.47 10.31
N LEU A 77 -31.29 9.64 11.04
CA LEU A 77 -29.83 9.81 11.21
C LEU A 77 -29.04 9.54 9.92
N GLN A 78 -29.57 8.68 9.05
CA GLN A 78 -29.00 8.41 7.74
C GLN A 78 -29.28 9.57 6.77
N GLU A 79 -30.53 10.06 6.72
CA GLU A 79 -30.93 11.22 5.91
C GLU A 79 -30.20 12.50 6.33
N SER A 80 -29.98 12.72 7.62
CA SER A 80 -29.22 13.85 8.13
C SER A 80 -27.70 13.73 7.93
N GLY A 81 -27.21 12.60 7.42
CA GLY A 81 -25.78 12.34 7.23
C GLY A 81 -25.00 12.18 8.53
N THR A 82 -25.65 12.18 9.69
CA THR A 82 -24.98 12.10 11.01
C THR A 82 -24.21 10.78 11.17
N LEU A 83 -24.73 9.68 10.63
CA LEU A 83 -24.02 8.39 10.63
C LEU A 83 -22.70 8.45 9.86
N HIS A 84 -22.65 9.18 8.74
CA HIS A 84 -21.43 9.34 7.96
C HIS A 84 -20.38 10.16 8.73
N VAL A 85 -20.80 11.26 9.37
CA VAL A 85 -19.92 12.07 10.23
C VAL A 85 -19.36 11.24 11.39
N LEU A 86 -20.18 10.38 12.00
CA LEU A 86 -19.73 9.47 13.05
C LEU A 86 -18.74 8.45 12.52
N LYS A 87 -19.00 7.83 11.36
CA LYS A 87 -18.06 6.88 10.74
C LYS A 87 -16.69 7.54 10.56
N GLU A 88 -16.65 8.71 9.90
CA GLU A 88 -15.41 9.43 9.63
C GLU A 88 -14.65 9.76 10.92
N ARG A 89 -15.37 10.26 11.94
CA ARG A 89 -14.80 10.59 13.25
C ARG A 89 -14.16 9.38 13.92
N TRP A 90 -14.83 8.24 13.93
CA TRP A 90 -14.35 7.05 14.66
C TRP A 90 -13.32 6.23 13.87
N TRP A 91 -13.40 6.20 12.54
CA TRP A 91 -12.44 5.48 11.71
C TRP A 91 -11.15 6.27 11.52
N LYS A 92 -11.23 7.55 11.14
CA LYS A 92 -10.07 8.35 10.75
C LYS A 92 -9.56 9.35 11.78
N GLN A 93 -10.41 9.89 12.67
CA GLN A 93 -9.99 10.97 13.58
C GLN A 93 -9.70 10.51 15.02
N LYS A 94 -10.29 9.40 15.46
CA LYS A 94 -10.21 8.92 16.84
C LYS A 94 -9.47 7.58 16.94
N LEU A 95 -8.97 7.26 18.13
CA LEU A 95 -8.26 6.01 18.44
C LEU A 95 -7.13 5.67 17.46
N GLY A 96 -6.31 6.65 17.09
CA GLY A 96 -5.15 6.44 16.20
C GLY A 96 -5.50 6.22 14.73
N GLY A 97 -6.73 6.53 14.29
CA GLY A 97 -7.04 6.69 12.87
C GLY A 97 -6.23 7.83 12.24
N GLY A 98 -6.06 7.79 10.91
CA GLY A 98 -5.27 8.78 10.18
C GLY A 98 -3.77 8.53 10.21
N LYS A 99 -3.29 7.50 10.94
CA LYS A 99 -1.86 7.20 11.07
C LYS A 99 -1.23 6.76 9.74
N CYS A 100 -2.04 6.13 8.88
CA CYS A 100 -1.64 5.69 7.55
C CYS A 100 -2.18 6.60 6.45
N SER A 101 -2.87 7.68 6.81
CA SER A 101 -3.07 8.80 5.90
C SER A 101 -1.67 9.27 5.57
N LYS A 102 -1.23 8.99 4.35
CA LYS A 102 0.06 9.39 3.81
C LYS A 102 0.36 10.77 4.37
N ASP A 103 1.54 10.92 4.94
CA ASP A 103 2.24 12.19 4.88
C ASP A 103 2.24 12.61 3.40
N GLU A 104 1.20 13.33 3.02
CA GLU A 104 1.15 14.23 1.87
C GLU A 104 2.21 15.32 2.03
N THR A 105 2.96 15.36 3.13
CA THR A 105 4.22 16.10 3.24
C THR A 105 5.38 15.43 2.49
N ASN A 106 5.27 14.18 2.04
CA ASN A 106 6.24 13.54 1.15
C ASN A 106 5.65 12.97 -0.15
N THR A 107 4.32 12.99 -0.35
CA THR A 107 3.71 12.29 -1.51
C THR A 107 2.50 12.96 -2.17
N ALA A 108 2.21 14.25 -1.94
CA ALA A 108 1.15 14.95 -2.70
C ALA A 108 1.48 16.38 -3.10
N GLY A 109 2.77 16.64 -3.35
CA GLY A 109 3.25 17.86 -4.01
C GLY A 109 4.29 17.59 -5.09
N SER A 110 4.73 16.34 -5.25
CA SER A 110 5.58 15.93 -6.36
C SER A 110 4.76 14.99 -7.23
N ALA A 111 4.25 15.54 -8.35
CA ALA A 111 4.28 14.76 -9.59
C ALA A 111 5.61 14.01 -9.58
N SER A 112 5.62 12.68 -9.65
CA SER A 112 6.82 11.85 -9.48
C SER A 112 7.93 12.42 -10.37
N ALA A 113 8.73 13.33 -9.79
CA ALA A 113 9.76 14.03 -10.51
C ALA A 113 10.70 12.92 -10.88
N LEU A 114 10.94 12.76 -12.19
CA LEU A 114 11.78 11.73 -12.78
C LEU A 114 13.02 11.55 -11.88
N SER A 115 12.96 10.58 -10.96
CA SER A 115 13.94 10.50 -9.89
C SER A 115 15.25 10.12 -10.54
N LEU A 116 16.36 10.62 -10.02
CA LEU A 116 17.69 10.25 -10.51
C LEU A 116 17.89 8.72 -10.52
N ALA A 117 17.12 7.97 -9.73
CA ALA A 117 17.04 6.51 -9.77
C ALA A 117 16.52 5.95 -11.11
N ASN A 118 15.57 6.62 -11.76
CA ASN A 118 15.00 6.19 -13.05
C ASN A 118 15.87 6.63 -14.24
N VAL A 119 16.59 7.76 -14.12
CA VAL A 119 17.46 8.31 -15.19
C VAL A 119 18.94 7.92 -14.99
N GLY A 120 19.29 7.33 -13.85
CA GLY A 120 20.66 6.95 -13.48
C GLY A 120 21.33 6.02 -14.48
N GLY A 121 20.56 5.17 -15.15
CA GLY A 121 21.06 4.31 -16.23
C GLY A 121 21.73 5.09 -17.36
N VAL A 122 21.20 6.26 -17.72
CA VAL A 122 21.77 7.11 -18.79
C VAL A 122 23.14 7.65 -18.39
N PHE A 123 23.30 8.10 -17.14
CA PHE A 123 24.59 8.60 -16.64
C PHE A 123 25.65 7.50 -16.54
N VAL A 124 25.24 6.28 -16.17
CA VAL A 124 26.15 5.12 -16.14
C VAL A 124 26.66 4.76 -17.53
N VAL A 125 25.77 4.71 -18.53
CA VAL A 125 26.17 4.43 -19.92
C VAL A 125 27.10 5.52 -20.46
N LEU A 126 26.82 6.79 -20.17
CA LEU A 126 27.63 7.92 -20.60
C LEU A 126 29.03 7.88 -19.96
N GLY A 127 29.12 7.58 -18.66
CA GLY A 127 30.40 7.41 -17.96
C GLY A 127 31.22 6.23 -18.49
N ALA A 128 30.58 5.07 -18.72
CA ALA A 128 31.25 3.91 -19.30
C ALA A 128 31.76 4.17 -20.73
N GLY A 129 30.97 4.88 -21.55
CA GLY A 129 31.38 5.30 -22.89
C GLY A 129 32.61 6.20 -22.87
N LEU A 130 32.67 7.15 -21.93
CA LEU A 130 33.80 8.07 -21.79
C LEU A 130 35.10 7.32 -21.42
N ILE A 131 35.02 6.40 -20.44
CA ILE A 131 36.16 5.59 -20.01
C ILE A 131 36.67 4.71 -21.16
N THR A 132 35.76 4.06 -21.89
CA THR A 132 36.11 3.19 -23.02
C THR A 132 36.80 3.97 -24.13
N ALA A 133 36.31 5.17 -24.45
CA ALA A 133 36.92 6.05 -25.44
C ALA A 133 38.35 6.47 -25.03
N CYS A 134 38.56 6.83 -23.77
CA CYS A 134 39.89 7.14 -23.25
C CYS A 134 40.85 5.94 -23.36
N PHE A 135 40.39 4.72 -23.06
CA PHE A 135 41.20 3.52 -23.18
C PHE A 135 41.64 3.25 -24.62
N VAL A 136 40.73 3.35 -25.58
CA VAL A 136 41.03 3.16 -27.01
C VAL A 136 42.05 4.20 -27.49
N ALA A 137 41.89 5.47 -27.09
CA ALA A 137 42.82 6.54 -27.46
C ALA A 137 44.25 6.28 -26.94
N ILE A 138 44.38 5.77 -25.71
CA ILE A 138 45.69 5.43 -25.12
C ILE A 138 46.33 4.26 -25.87
N ILE A 139 45.56 3.21 -26.22
CA ILE A 139 46.07 2.06 -26.96
C ILE A 139 46.57 2.47 -28.36
N GLU A 140 45.76 3.25 -29.09
CA GLU A 140 46.12 3.80 -30.40
C GLU A 140 47.40 4.65 -30.33
N PHE A 141 47.53 5.50 -29.31
CA PHE A 141 48.72 6.32 -29.12
C PHE A 141 49.98 5.46 -28.90
N ILE A 142 49.90 4.41 -28.08
CA ILE A 142 51.02 3.49 -27.83
C ILE A 142 51.38 2.72 -29.09
N TRP A 143 50.39 2.22 -29.84
CA TRP A 143 50.64 1.48 -31.09
C TRP A 143 51.28 2.36 -32.15
N LYS A 144 50.77 3.58 -32.32
CA LYS A 144 51.31 4.54 -33.28
C LYS A 144 52.72 5.00 -32.90
N SER A 145 52.97 5.31 -31.63
CA SER A 145 54.31 5.65 -31.16
C SER A 145 55.31 4.51 -31.37
N ARG A 146 54.92 3.25 -31.10
CA ARG A 146 55.77 2.08 -31.36
C ARG A 146 56.03 1.83 -32.85
N LYS A 147 55.05 2.11 -33.71
CA LYS A 147 55.20 1.92 -35.16
C LYS A 147 56.09 2.98 -35.78
N VAL A 148 55.99 4.24 -35.34
CA VAL A 148 56.86 5.33 -35.76
C VAL A 148 58.33 5.06 -35.36
N ASP A 149 58.56 4.58 -34.14
CA ASP A 149 59.90 4.19 -33.67
C ASP A 149 60.51 3.02 -34.49
N SER A 150 59.67 2.15 -35.05
CA SER A 150 60.11 1.03 -35.90
C SER A 150 60.33 1.38 -37.37
N GLU A 151 59.80 2.51 -37.87
CA GLU A 151 60.04 2.98 -39.24
C GLU A 151 61.28 3.88 -39.36
N GLU A 152 61.82 4.38 -38.24
CA GLU A 152 63.07 5.17 -38.20
C GLU A 152 64.34 4.33 -37.91
N ARG A 153 64.26 2.99 -37.92
CA ARG A 153 65.42 2.10 -37.72
C ARG A 153 65.70 1.17 -38.90
#